data_AF-E6QT47-F1
#
_entry.id   AF-E6QT47-F1
#
_cell.length_a   1.000
_cell.length_b   1.000
_cell.length_c   1.000
_cell.angle_alpha   90.00
_cell.angle_beta   90.00
_cell.angle_gamma   90.00
#
_symmetry.space_group_name_H-M   'P 1'
#
loop_
_entity.id
_entity.type
_entity.pdbx_description
1 polymer ?
#
loop_
_entity_poly.entity_id
_entity_poly.type
_entity_poly.pdbx_seq_one_letter_code
_entity_poly.pdbx_strand_id
1 'polypeptide(L)'
;MLKAISASLLMEQVLAPRYEFTPKDTGPKEGFDYGPEGYQKGRTNVGVNESTGQYHVEINGLATPQSSEATRICKEDLNEVVTSFLQNKPVLERGLFDQENTLPEELTQLHMGKIVRERYPDLSAADQEAIRQHAIAAMNVTQQAKLALAQADANGTTQSANDASQGSMALLDGVRKFVNVRDLDIDLIDRINPFEAAYAVLAKAMDEKSLRQVQASIAAKKVNISEDEARELAKRALQFKNERGRVPDINAADPWEKRMAEGVAALARYRAQVKAAQAKGGFGNG
;
A
#
# COMPACT_ATOMS: atom_id res chain seq x y z
N MET A 1 -2.33 16.14 3.43
CA MET A 1 -2.95 14.81 3.48
C MET A 1 -1.96 13.72 3.08
N LEU A 2 -1.64 13.53 1.79
CA LEU A 2 -0.70 12.48 1.34
C LEU A 2 0.62 12.41 2.12
N LYS A 3 1.29 13.55 2.36
CA LYS A 3 2.53 13.59 3.17
C LYS A 3 2.35 13.08 4.60
N ALA A 4 1.20 13.36 5.22
CA ALA A 4 0.90 12.90 6.57
C ALA A 4 0.60 11.39 6.60
N ILE A 5 -0.06 10.88 5.55
CA ILE A 5 -0.29 9.44 5.36
C ILE A 5 1.04 8.72 5.17
N SER A 6 1.91 9.21 4.28
CA SER A 6 3.27 8.69 4.11
C SER A 6 4.05 8.69 5.42
N ALA A 7 4.01 9.80 6.18
CA ALA A 7 4.70 9.87 7.47
C ALA A 7 4.15 8.84 8.47
N SER A 8 2.82 8.65 8.52
CA SER A 8 2.20 7.61 9.34
C SER A 8 2.67 6.21 8.93
N LEU A 9 2.65 5.90 7.63
CA LEU A 9 3.08 4.59 7.12
C LEU A 9 4.58 4.34 7.33
N LEU A 10 5.41 5.39 7.26
CA LEU A 10 6.82 5.28 7.57
C LEU A 10 7.06 4.99 9.04
N MET A 11 6.33 5.66 9.95
CA MET A 11 6.39 5.36 11.38
C MET A 11 5.97 3.92 11.66
N GLU A 12 4.96 3.42 10.95
CA GLU A 12 4.54 2.02 11.04
C GLU A 12 5.64 1.07 10.57
N GLN A 13 6.31 1.37 9.46
CA GLN A 13 7.41 0.53 8.95
C GLN A 13 8.62 0.52 9.90
N VAL A 14 8.91 1.64 10.57
CA VAL A 14 10.01 1.73 11.55
C VAL A 14 9.72 0.91 12.81
N LEU A 15 8.45 0.81 13.19
CA LEU A 15 8.00 0.02 14.34
C LEU A 15 7.70 -1.44 14.00
N ALA A 16 7.71 -1.80 12.72
CA ALA A 16 7.50 -3.17 12.27
C ALA A 16 8.64 -4.07 12.78
N PRO A 17 8.35 -5.35 13.08
CA PRO A 17 9.39 -6.27 13.48
C PRO A 17 10.34 -6.53 12.31
N ARG A 18 11.52 -7.05 12.63
CA ARG A 18 12.46 -7.49 11.62
C ARG A 18 12.04 -8.85 11.08
N TYR A 19 11.94 -8.96 9.76
CA TYR A 19 11.60 -10.20 9.07
C TYR A 19 12.83 -10.82 8.42
N GLU A 20 12.99 -12.13 8.61
CA GLU A 20 13.85 -12.99 7.81
C GLU A 20 12.96 -13.76 6.84
N PHE A 21 12.89 -13.30 5.59
CA PHE A 21 12.15 -14.00 4.54
C PHE A 21 13.04 -15.04 3.86
N THR A 22 12.49 -16.22 3.62
CA THR A 22 13.17 -17.27 2.87
C THR A 22 12.22 -17.97 1.91
N PRO A 23 12.73 -18.61 0.86
CA PRO A 23 11.95 -19.57 0.10
C PRO A 23 11.40 -20.68 1.01
N LYS A 24 10.26 -21.25 0.60
CA LYS A 24 9.66 -22.43 1.24
C LYS A 24 10.64 -23.61 1.27
N ASP A 25 10.54 -24.42 2.34
CA ASP A 25 11.32 -25.64 2.53
C ASP A 25 12.84 -25.43 2.68
N THR A 26 13.27 -24.27 3.19
CA THR A 26 14.70 -23.99 3.47
C THR A 26 15.18 -24.47 4.84
N GLY A 27 14.28 -25.07 5.63
CA GLY A 27 14.56 -25.67 6.93
C GLY A 27 14.45 -24.69 8.09
N PRO A 28 14.45 -25.22 9.33
CA PRO A 28 14.36 -24.40 10.53
C PRO A 28 15.61 -23.55 10.72
N LYS A 29 15.41 -22.26 11.01
CA LYS A 29 16.46 -21.34 11.45
C LYS A 29 16.77 -21.51 12.94
N GLU A 30 18.05 -21.41 13.27
CA GLU A 30 18.54 -21.51 14.64
C GLU A 30 17.97 -20.37 15.51
N GLY A 31 17.49 -20.71 16.71
CA GLY A 31 16.91 -19.74 17.64
C GLY A 31 15.48 -19.28 17.33
N PHE A 32 14.82 -19.85 16.31
CA PHE A 32 13.42 -19.58 16.01
C PHE A 32 12.50 -20.69 16.53
N ASP A 33 11.43 -20.29 17.21
CA ASP A 33 10.33 -21.16 17.61
C ASP A 33 9.20 -21.12 16.56
N TYR A 34 8.89 -22.28 15.97
CA TYR A 34 7.84 -22.47 14.96
C TYR A 34 6.48 -22.86 15.58
N GLY A 35 6.38 -22.81 16.91
CA GLY A 35 5.20 -23.20 17.67
C GLY A 35 5.18 -24.68 18.05
N PRO A 36 4.07 -25.14 18.66
CA PRO A 36 4.00 -26.47 19.28
C PRO A 36 4.23 -27.65 18.32
N GLU A 37 3.85 -27.49 17.05
CA GLU A 37 4.03 -28.52 16.01
C GLU A 37 5.43 -28.48 15.38
N GLY A 38 6.25 -27.49 15.75
CA GLY A 38 7.57 -27.26 15.17
C GLY A 38 7.52 -26.91 13.69
N TYR A 39 8.69 -26.99 13.04
CA TYR A 39 8.82 -26.77 11.61
C TYR A 39 8.18 -27.91 10.81
N GLN A 40 7.30 -27.58 9.88
CA GLN A 40 6.57 -28.53 9.05
C GLN A 40 6.98 -28.41 7.58
N LYS A 41 7.73 -29.40 7.10
CA LYS A 41 8.11 -29.50 5.69
C LYS A 41 6.87 -29.59 4.78
N GLY A 42 6.87 -28.87 3.67
CA GLY A 42 5.78 -28.77 2.72
C GLY A 42 4.68 -27.77 3.10
N ARG A 43 4.73 -27.22 4.33
CA ARG A 43 3.87 -26.11 4.76
C ARG A 43 4.65 -24.81 4.76
N THR A 44 3.92 -23.69 4.81
CA THR A 44 4.54 -22.38 4.96
C THR A 44 4.75 -22.10 6.44
N ASN A 45 6.01 -22.00 6.85
CA ASN A 45 6.38 -21.88 8.26
C ASN A 45 6.59 -20.43 8.69
N VAL A 46 6.15 -20.12 9.92
CA VAL A 46 6.42 -18.84 10.59
C VAL A 46 7.05 -19.12 11.95
N GLY A 47 8.31 -18.74 12.08
CA GLY A 47 9.08 -18.86 13.31
C GLY A 47 9.27 -17.51 13.98
N VAL A 48 9.42 -17.49 15.30
CA VAL A 48 9.77 -16.28 16.05
C VAL A 48 10.96 -16.53 16.93
N ASN A 49 11.93 -15.61 16.86
CA ASN A 49 13.06 -15.59 17.77
C ASN A 49 12.72 -14.63 18.91
N GLU A 50 12.28 -15.18 20.05
CA GLU A 50 11.85 -14.39 21.21
C GLU A 50 12.95 -13.50 21.78
N SER A 51 14.22 -13.92 21.65
CA SER A 51 15.37 -13.17 22.17
C SER A 51 15.66 -11.90 21.36
N THR A 52 15.34 -11.89 20.07
CA THR A 52 15.62 -10.76 19.16
C THR A 52 14.38 -10.06 18.63
N GLY A 53 13.19 -10.66 18.81
CA GLY A 53 11.94 -10.20 18.22
C GLY A 53 11.86 -10.37 16.70
N GLN A 54 12.75 -11.19 16.10
CA GLN A 54 12.76 -11.44 14.66
C GLN A 54 11.74 -12.51 14.27
N TYR A 55 11.17 -12.35 13.08
CA TYR A 55 10.20 -13.28 12.50
C TYR A 55 10.81 -13.95 11.28
N HIS A 56 10.91 -15.27 11.30
CA HIS A 56 11.23 -16.04 10.10
C HIS A 56 9.93 -16.39 9.39
N VAL A 57 9.81 -16.04 8.10
CA VAL A 57 8.61 -16.30 7.31
C VAL A 57 9.02 -16.92 5.98
N GLU A 58 8.54 -18.13 5.73
CA GLU A 58 8.71 -18.77 4.44
C GLU A 58 7.71 -18.22 3.42
N ILE A 59 8.14 -18.05 2.18
CA ILE A 59 7.31 -17.59 1.07
C ILE A 59 7.61 -18.47 -0.14
N ASN A 60 6.56 -19.06 -0.72
CA ASN A 60 6.69 -19.82 -1.96
C ASN A 60 7.06 -18.90 -3.13
N GLY A 61 7.98 -19.35 -3.99
CA GLY A 61 8.44 -18.59 -5.16
C GLY A 61 9.35 -17.40 -4.86
N LEU A 62 9.70 -17.13 -3.60
CA LEU A 62 10.57 -16.01 -3.24
C LEU A 62 11.97 -16.14 -3.86
N ALA A 63 12.39 -15.11 -4.58
CA ALA A 63 13.71 -15.02 -5.17
C ALA A 63 14.78 -14.86 -4.10
N THR A 64 15.81 -15.69 -4.15
CA THR A 64 16.94 -15.62 -3.21
C THR A 64 17.99 -14.64 -3.74
N PRO A 65 18.47 -13.68 -2.92
CA PRO A 65 19.57 -12.81 -3.32
C PRO A 65 20.84 -13.64 -3.58
N GLN A 66 21.54 -13.33 -4.67
CA GLN A 66 22.73 -14.05 -5.12
C GLN A 66 24.02 -13.36 -4.66
N SER A 67 24.01 -12.03 -4.51
CA SER A 67 25.16 -11.27 -4.03
C SER A 67 25.11 -11.00 -2.52
N SER A 68 26.30 -10.78 -1.93
CA SER A 68 26.42 -10.34 -0.54
C SER A 68 25.73 -8.99 -0.32
N GLU A 69 25.85 -8.07 -1.27
CA GLU A 69 25.19 -6.76 -1.19
C GLU A 69 23.67 -6.89 -1.24
N ALA A 70 23.10 -7.68 -2.15
CA ALA A 70 21.65 -7.89 -2.17
C ALA A 70 21.15 -8.55 -0.88
N THR A 71 21.91 -9.50 -0.33
CA THR A 71 21.60 -10.12 0.96
C THR A 71 21.61 -9.10 2.09
N ARG A 72 22.62 -8.22 2.13
CA ARG A 72 22.72 -7.13 3.11
C ARG A 72 21.54 -6.17 2.97
N ILE A 73 21.19 -5.78 1.75
CA ILE A 73 20.05 -4.89 1.47
C ILE A 73 18.74 -5.51 1.94
N CYS A 74 18.49 -6.79 1.64
CA CYS A 74 17.27 -7.47 2.09
C CYS A 74 17.15 -7.54 3.63
N LYS A 75 18.27 -7.58 4.35
CA LYS A 75 18.30 -7.70 5.82
C LYS A 75 18.32 -6.36 6.55
N GLU A 76 19.04 -5.37 6.02
CA GLU A 76 19.41 -4.16 6.75
C GLU A 76 18.81 -2.90 6.11
N ASP A 77 18.84 -2.79 4.78
CA ASP A 77 18.48 -1.56 4.06
C ASP A 77 17.10 -1.62 3.39
N LEU A 78 16.33 -2.69 3.64
CA LEU A 78 15.02 -2.87 3.01
C LEU A 78 14.06 -1.71 3.31
N ASN A 79 14.23 -1.10 4.48
CA ASN A 79 13.46 0.08 4.90
C ASN A 79 13.70 1.30 4.02
N GLU A 80 14.87 1.48 3.40
CA GLU A 80 15.09 2.56 2.45
C GLU A 80 14.28 2.37 1.17
N VAL A 81 14.11 1.09 0.78
CA VAL A 81 13.32 0.71 -0.39
C VAL A 81 11.85 0.99 -0.17
N VAL A 82 11.33 0.49 0.95
CA VAL A 82 9.96 0.77 1.39
C VAL A 82 9.74 2.27 1.56
N THR A 83 10.71 2.99 2.12
CA THR A 83 10.60 4.44 2.35
C THR A 83 10.39 5.20 1.04
N SER A 84 11.21 4.91 0.05
CA SER A 84 11.12 5.56 -1.26
C SER A 84 9.80 5.23 -1.97
N PHE A 85 9.29 4.01 -1.77
CA PHE A 85 7.98 3.61 -2.27
C PHE A 85 6.84 4.38 -1.57
N LEU A 86 6.87 4.48 -0.24
CA LEU A 86 5.90 5.20 0.57
C LEU A 86 5.96 6.72 0.41
N GLN A 87 7.04 7.26 -0.16
CA GLN A 87 7.18 8.69 -0.50
C GLN A 87 6.83 8.99 -1.95
N ASN A 88 6.70 7.96 -2.81
CA ASN A 88 6.36 8.13 -4.21
C ASN A 88 4.89 8.56 -4.35
N LYS A 89 4.68 9.83 -4.69
CA LYS A 89 3.35 10.44 -4.76
C LYS A 89 2.41 9.74 -5.75
N PRO A 90 2.81 9.45 -7.01
CA PRO A 90 2.00 8.64 -7.93
C PRO A 90 1.58 7.28 -7.36
N VAL A 91 2.50 6.57 -6.70
CA VAL A 91 2.23 5.25 -6.10
C VAL A 91 1.19 5.38 -4.98
N LEU A 92 1.37 6.31 -4.04
CA LEU A 92 0.42 6.56 -2.96
C LEU A 92 -0.96 6.97 -3.47
N GLU A 93 -1.02 7.91 -4.42
CA GLU A 93 -2.30 8.38 -4.97
C GLU A 93 -3.09 7.23 -5.59
N ARG A 94 -2.40 6.35 -6.34
CA ARG A 94 -3.03 5.18 -6.97
C ARG A 94 -3.43 4.12 -5.96
N GLY A 95 -2.53 3.73 -5.07
CA GLY A 95 -2.78 2.68 -4.08
C GLY A 95 -3.90 3.03 -3.09
N LEU A 96 -4.03 4.30 -2.71
CA LEU A 96 -5.05 4.74 -1.76
C LEU A 96 -6.38 5.07 -2.42
N PHE A 97 -6.40 5.62 -3.63
CA PHE A 97 -7.61 6.28 -4.16
C PHE A 97 -8.02 5.83 -5.56
N ASP A 98 -7.21 5.05 -6.28
CA ASP A 98 -7.53 4.53 -7.61
C ASP A 98 -7.54 3.00 -7.64
N GLN A 99 -8.09 2.38 -6.58
CA GLN A 99 -8.08 0.93 -6.38
C GLN A 99 -8.84 0.16 -7.48
N GLU A 100 -9.88 0.76 -8.06
CA GLU A 100 -10.67 0.11 -9.11
C GLU A 100 -9.95 0.05 -10.46
N ASN A 101 -9.04 1.01 -10.73
CA ASN A 101 -8.40 1.15 -12.04
C ASN A 101 -6.87 0.99 -11.96
N THR A 102 -6.34 0.56 -10.81
CA THR A 102 -4.92 0.25 -10.61
C THR A 102 -4.81 -1.21 -10.21
N LEU A 103 -4.17 -2.01 -11.05
CA LEU A 103 -3.83 -3.38 -10.68
C LEU A 103 -2.73 -3.34 -9.59
N PRO A 104 -2.85 -4.13 -8.50
CA PRO A 104 -1.81 -4.21 -7.47
C PRO A 104 -0.42 -4.44 -8.04
N GLU A 105 -0.30 -5.26 -9.09
CA GLU A 105 0.95 -5.57 -9.80
C GLU A 105 1.59 -4.35 -10.45
N GLU A 106 0.83 -3.32 -10.85
CA GLU A 106 1.43 -2.07 -11.29
C GLU A 106 2.22 -1.40 -10.17
N LEU A 107 1.73 -1.49 -8.92
CA LEU A 107 2.40 -0.93 -7.76
C LEU A 107 3.56 -1.85 -7.32
N THR A 108 3.26 -3.12 -7.10
CA THR A 108 4.17 -4.10 -6.48
C THR A 108 5.29 -4.54 -7.43
N GLN A 109 5.02 -4.69 -8.73
CA GLN A 109 6.01 -5.13 -9.71
C GLN A 109 6.63 -3.94 -10.46
N LEU A 110 5.81 -3.11 -11.11
CA LEU A 110 6.34 -2.07 -11.99
C LEU A 110 6.96 -0.91 -11.21
N HIS A 111 6.22 -0.28 -10.29
CA HIS A 111 6.71 0.87 -9.54
C HIS A 111 7.79 0.50 -8.54
N MET A 112 7.60 -0.57 -7.75
CA MET A 112 8.65 -1.03 -6.83
C MET A 112 9.90 -1.47 -7.61
N GLY A 113 9.74 -2.23 -8.70
CA GLY A 113 10.87 -2.65 -9.52
C GLY A 113 11.63 -1.48 -10.12
N LYS A 114 10.94 -0.42 -10.56
CA LYS A 114 11.56 0.83 -11.01
C LYS A 114 12.37 1.48 -9.89
N ILE A 115 11.77 1.59 -8.71
CA ILE A 115 12.40 2.16 -7.52
C ILE A 115 13.67 1.40 -7.12
N VAL A 116 13.66 0.06 -7.20
CA VAL A 116 14.82 -0.79 -6.92
C VAL A 116 15.91 -0.59 -7.98
N ARG A 117 15.55 -0.58 -9.27
CA ARG A 117 16.50 -0.32 -10.38
C ARG A 117 17.19 1.04 -10.29
N GLU A 118 16.45 2.07 -9.91
CA GLU A 118 16.99 3.42 -9.75
C GLU A 118 17.93 3.54 -8.55
N ARG A 119 17.68 2.79 -7.47
CA ARG A 119 18.55 2.82 -6.28
C ARG A 119 19.77 1.92 -6.38
N TYR A 120 19.63 0.77 -7.03
CA TYR A 120 20.70 -0.24 -7.12
C TYR A 120 20.97 -0.62 -8.58
N PRO A 121 21.40 0.34 -9.43
CA PRO A 121 21.60 0.11 -10.86
C PRO A 121 22.71 -0.91 -11.16
N ASP A 122 23.67 -1.06 -10.24
CA ASP A 122 24.85 -1.93 -10.42
C ASP A 122 24.58 -3.39 -10.04
N LEU A 123 23.43 -3.69 -9.43
CA LEU A 123 23.04 -5.05 -9.07
C LEU A 123 22.47 -5.81 -10.28
N SER A 124 22.60 -7.14 -10.24
CA SER A 124 22.01 -8.01 -11.25
C SER A 124 20.48 -7.92 -11.25
N ALA A 125 19.84 -8.24 -12.38
CA ALA A 125 18.38 -8.27 -12.46
C ALA A 125 17.75 -9.26 -11.46
N ALA A 126 18.43 -10.38 -11.18
CA ALA A 126 17.98 -11.36 -10.19
C ALA A 126 18.03 -10.81 -8.76
N ASP A 127 19.10 -10.10 -8.41
CA ASP A 127 19.24 -9.45 -7.11
C ASP A 127 18.23 -8.30 -6.92
N GLN A 128 18.03 -7.49 -7.97
CA GLN A 128 17.01 -6.43 -7.95
C GLN A 128 15.61 -7.03 -7.75
N GLU A 129 15.30 -8.15 -8.40
CA GLU A 129 14.02 -8.83 -8.21
C GLU A 129 13.88 -9.41 -6.80
N ALA A 130 14.94 -10.01 -6.24
CA ALA A 130 14.95 -10.46 -4.86
C ALA A 130 14.64 -9.31 -3.89
N ILE A 131 15.31 -8.16 -4.03
CA ILE A 131 15.08 -6.97 -3.20
C ILE A 131 13.64 -6.47 -3.33
N ARG A 132 13.10 -6.41 -4.56
CA ARG A 132 11.71 -6.00 -4.82
C ARG A 132 10.72 -6.89 -4.08
N GLN A 133 10.87 -8.20 -4.23
CA GLN A 133 9.98 -9.19 -3.61
C GLN A 133 10.04 -9.12 -2.09
N HIS A 134 11.25 -9.02 -1.51
CA HIS A 134 11.41 -8.88 -0.06
C HIS A 134 10.76 -7.59 0.45
N ALA A 135 10.88 -6.48 -0.26
CA ALA A 135 10.29 -5.20 0.15
C ALA A 135 8.76 -5.28 0.17
N ILE A 136 8.16 -5.85 -0.88
CA ILE A 136 6.71 -6.02 -0.99
C ILE A 136 6.19 -7.05 0.02
N ALA A 137 6.94 -8.13 0.29
CA ALA A 137 6.62 -9.08 1.34
C ALA A 137 6.61 -8.42 2.72
N ALA A 138 7.66 -7.67 3.08
CA ALA A 138 7.74 -6.94 4.34
C ALA A 138 6.55 -6.01 4.54
N MET A 139 6.21 -5.22 3.51
CA MET A 139 5.07 -4.32 3.54
C MET A 139 3.76 -5.07 3.73
N ASN A 140 3.48 -6.08 2.91
CA ASN A 140 2.21 -6.80 2.95
C ASN A 140 2.02 -7.58 4.25
N VAL A 141 3.04 -8.30 4.72
CA VAL A 141 2.96 -9.05 5.99
C VAL A 141 2.69 -8.10 7.15
N THR A 142 3.39 -6.96 7.21
CA THR A 142 3.16 -5.93 8.24
C THR A 142 1.73 -5.38 8.19
N GLN A 143 1.25 -5.01 6.99
CA GLN A 143 -0.07 -4.43 6.80
C GLN A 143 -1.20 -5.41 7.15
N GLN A 144 -1.05 -6.69 6.77
CA GLN A 144 -2.04 -7.73 7.05
C GLN A 144 -2.09 -8.10 8.52
N ALA A 145 -0.93 -8.17 9.18
CA ALA A 145 -0.86 -8.39 10.62
C ALA A 145 -1.58 -7.26 11.38
N LYS A 146 -1.43 -6.00 10.94
CA LYS A 146 -2.16 -4.87 11.51
C LYS A 146 -3.66 -4.92 11.26
N LEU A 147 -4.10 -5.34 10.06
CA LEU A 147 -5.53 -5.53 9.78
C LEU A 147 -6.14 -6.59 10.72
N ALA A 148 -5.41 -7.69 10.96
CA ALA A 148 -5.83 -8.72 11.90
C ALA A 148 -5.95 -8.17 13.34
N LEU A 149 -4.97 -7.37 13.79
CA LEU A 149 -5.01 -6.69 15.09
C LEU A 149 -6.22 -5.76 15.22
N ALA A 150 -6.43 -4.88 14.24
CA ALA A 150 -7.52 -3.92 14.25
C ALA A 150 -8.90 -4.60 14.22
N GLN A 151 -9.01 -5.79 13.61
CA GLN A 151 -10.22 -6.61 13.64
C GLN A 151 -10.42 -7.31 14.99
N ALA A 152 -9.35 -7.77 15.64
CA ALA A 152 -9.40 -8.39 16.97
C ALA A 152 -9.83 -7.38 18.05
N ASP A 153 -9.39 -6.13 17.95
CA ASP A 153 -9.82 -5.05 18.85
C ASP A 153 -11.30 -4.69 18.63
N ALA A 154 -11.76 -4.65 17.37
CA ALA A 154 -13.16 -4.34 17.05
C ALA A 154 -14.15 -5.41 17.53
N ASN A 155 -13.71 -6.67 17.63
CA ASN A 155 -14.52 -7.78 18.12
C ASN A 155 -14.47 -7.94 19.66
N GLY A 156 -13.80 -7.05 20.38
CA GLY A 156 -13.78 -7.04 21.86
C GLY A 156 -13.03 -8.22 22.49
N THR A 157 -12.15 -8.89 21.72
CA THR A 157 -11.39 -10.06 22.19
C THR A 157 -10.09 -9.72 22.91
N THR A 158 -9.69 -8.44 22.98
CA THR A 158 -8.49 -7.98 23.68
C THR A 158 -8.86 -7.36 25.03
N GLN A 159 -8.70 -8.14 26.11
CA GLN A 159 -8.63 -7.58 27.47
C GLN A 159 -7.27 -6.88 27.65
N SER A 160 -7.32 -5.58 27.90
CA SER A 160 -6.27 -4.72 28.48
C SER A 160 -5.02 -4.41 27.64
N ALA A 161 -5.04 -3.25 26.99
CA ALA A 161 -3.98 -2.63 26.21
C ALA A 161 -2.81 -2.05 27.04
N ASN A 162 -2.11 -2.86 27.86
CA ASN A 162 -1.03 -2.37 28.72
C ASN A 162 0.25 -3.22 28.74
N ASP A 163 0.55 -4.02 27.71
CA ASP A 163 1.87 -4.66 27.63
C ASP A 163 2.39 -4.82 26.19
N ALA A 164 3.60 -4.32 25.93
CA ALA A 164 4.27 -4.40 24.62
C ALA A 164 4.54 -5.86 24.19
N SER A 165 4.51 -6.80 25.14
CA SER A 165 4.62 -8.24 24.93
C SER A 165 3.41 -8.83 24.16
N GLN A 166 2.19 -8.34 24.42
CA GLN A 166 0.97 -8.80 23.76
C GLN A 166 0.84 -8.26 22.34
N GLY A 167 1.37 -7.06 22.05
CA GLY A 167 1.42 -6.53 20.70
C GLY A 167 2.24 -7.41 19.75
N SER A 168 3.35 -7.96 20.25
CA SER A 168 4.18 -8.91 19.48
C SER A 168 3.47 -10.26 19.27
N MET A 169 2.83 -10.84 20.31
CA MET A 169 2.07 -12.09 20.14
C MET A 169 0.84 -11.92 19.22
N ALA A 170 0.12 -10.81 19.32
CA ALA A 170 -1.05 -10.57 18.49
C ALA A 170 -0.67 -10.25 17.04
N LEU A 171 0.50 -9.62 16.82
CA LEU A 171 1.11 -9.48 15.49
C LEU A 171 1.50 -10.84 14.92
N LEU A 172 2.13 -11.69 15.74
CA LEU A 172 2.52 -13.06 15.40
C LEU A 172 1.31 -13.91 15.02
N ASP A 173 0.22 -13.82 15.79
CA ASP A 173 -1.05 -14.48 15.47
C ASP A 173 -1.67 -13.93 14.19
N GLY A 174 -1.55 -12.63 13.94
CA GLY A 174 -1.95 -12.00 12.69
C GLY A 174 -1.16 -12.53 11.48
N VAL A 175 0.17 -12.61 11.60
CA VAL A 175 1.06 -13.17 10.56
C VAL A 175 0.77 -14.66 10.36
N ARG A 176 0.67 -15.46 11.42
CA ARG A 176 0.35 -16.89 11.35
C ARG A 176 -1.01 -17.12 10.73
N LYS A 177 -2.04 -16.34 11.08
CA LYS A 177 -3.37 -16.44 10.49
C LYS A 177 -3.34 -16.08 9.00
N PHE A 178 -2.64 -15.01 8.63
CA PHE A 178 -2.49 -14.64 7.22
C PHE A 178 -1.78 -15.74 6.41
N VAL A 179 -0.68 -16.27 6.94
CA VAL A 179 0.11 -17.35 6.31
C VAL A 179 -0.70 -18.65 6.20
N ASN A 180 -1.38 -19.06 7.27
CA ASN A 180 -2.19 -20.28 7.29
C ASN A 180 -3.40 -20.22 6.36
N VAL A 181 -3.99 -19.05 6.14
CA VAL A 181 -5.17 -18.90 5.28
C VAL A 181 -4.79 -18.89 3.80
N ARG A 182 -3.56 -18.52 3.45
CA ARG A 182 -3.21 -18.19 2.06
C ARG A 182 -2.10 -19.00 1.40
N ASP A 183 -1.44 -19.93 2.09
CA ASP A 183 -0.20 -20.60 1.62
C ASP A 183 0.71 -19.59 0.91
N LEU A 184 1.42 -18.79 1.72
CA LEU A 184 2.03 -17.54 1.29
C LEU A 184 2.91 -17.71 0.05
N ASP A 185 2.46 -17.14 -1.07
CA ASP A 185 3.11 -17.18 -2.37
C ASP A 185 3.42 -15.76 -2.84
N ILE A 186 4.59 -15.54 -3.44
CA ILE A 186 5.00 -14.23 -3.92
C ILE A 186 4.05 -13.65 -4.97
N ASP A 187 3.49 -14.50 -5.85
CA ASP A 187 2.53 -14.06 -6.87
C ASP A 187 1.22 -13.60 -6.23
N LEU A 188 0.84 -14.22 -5.11
CA LEU A 188 -0.30 -13.79 -4.31
C LEU A 188 -0.03 -12.49 -3.59
N ILE A 189 1.17 -12.32 -3.03
CA ILE A 189 1.57 -11.08 -2.36
C ILE A 189 1.55 -9.91 -3.35
N ASP A 190 2.04 -10.10 -4.58
CA ASP A 190 2.06 -9.06 -5.61
C ASP A 190 0.65 -8.60 -6.03
N ARG A 191 -0.37 -9.44 -5.82
CA ARG A 191 -1.79 -9.15 -6.03
C ARG A 191 -2.47 -8.42 -4.88
N ILE A 192 -1.76 -8.17 -3.78
CA ILE A 192 -2.31 -7.43 -2.64
C ILE A 192 -1.87 -5.98 -2.74
N ASN A 193 -2.84 -5.07 -2.60
CA ASN A 193 -2.54 -3.65 -2.57
C ASN A 193 -1.86 -3.29 -1.22
N PRO A 194 -0.60 -2.81 -1.23
CA PRO A 194 0.14 -2.54 0.00
C PRO A 194 -0.40 -1.33 0.80
N PHE A 195 -1.39 -0.61 0.27
CA PHE A 195 -2.02 0.56 0.91
C PHE A 195 -3.44 0.28 1.42
N GLU A 196 -3.91 -0.97 1.37
CA GLU A 196 -5.28 -1.33 1.76
C GLU A 196 -5.59 -0.97 3.22
N ALA A 197 -4.69 -1.30 4.17
CA ALA A 197 -4.94 -0.99 5.59
C ALA A 197 -4.90 0.53 5.85
N ALA A 198 -4.02 1.25 5.16
CA ALA A 198 -3.96 2.71 5.20
C ALA A 198 -5.29 3.33 4.73
N TYR A 199 -5.85 2.82 3.64
CA TYR A 199 -7.17 3.23 3.16
C TYR A 199 -8.28 2.91 4.17
N ALA A 200 -8.29 1.71 4.75
CA ALA A 200 -9.31 1.31 5.72
C ALA A 200 -9.31 2.20 6.97
N VAL A 201 -8.13 2.61 7.46
CA VAL A 201 -8.01 3.57 8.58
C VAL A 201 -8.50 4.96 8.16
N LEU A 202 -8.11 5.44 6.98
CA LEU A 202 -8.56 6.74 6.45
C LEU A 202 -10.07 6.79 6.25
N ALA A 203 -10.66 5.74 5.71
CA ALA A 203 -12.10 5.63 5.47
C ALA A 203 -12.91 5.64 6.78
N LYS A 204 -12.33 5.16 7.90
CA LYS A 204 -12.95 5.27 9.22
C LYS A 204 -12.82 6.65 9.85
N ALA A 205 -11.72 7.36 9.57
CA ALA A 205 -11.43 8.67 10.16
C ALA A 205 -12.05 9.85 9.40
N MET A 206 -12.33 9.68 8.10
CA MET A 206 -12.87 10.73 7.22
C MET A 206 -14.33 10.50 6.86
N ASP A 207 -15.06 11.57 6.55
CA ASP A 207 -16.42 11.48 6.02
C ASP A 207 -16.41 11.03 4.54
N GLU A 208 -17.41 10.24 4.16
CA GLU A 208 -17.54 9.67 2.81
C GLU A 208 -17.48 10.74 1.71
N LYS A 209 -18.03 11.92 1.97
CA LYS A 209 -18.03 13.05 1.03
C LYS A 209 -16.62 13.56 0.72
N SER A 210 -15.76 13.70 1.73
CA SER A 210 -14.37 14.11 1.53
C SER A 210 -13.56 13.04 0.80
N LEU A 211 -13.77 11.77 1.12
CA LEU A 211 -13.09 10.66 0.46
C LEU A 211 -13.42 10.60 -1.03
N ARG A 212 -14.71 10.68 -1.37
CA ARG A 212 -15.20 10.75 -2.76
C ARG A 212 -14.63 11.96 -3.51
N GLN A 213 -14.50 13.11 -2.86
CA GLN A 213 -13.92 14.30 -3.48
C GLN A 213 -12.43 14.12 -3.81
N VAL A 214 -11.66 13.45 -2.94
CA VAL A 214 -10.24 13.15 -3.19
C VAL A 214 -10.10 12.14 -4.33
N GLN A 215 -10.90 11.06 -4.33
CA GLN A 215 -10.95 10.08 -5.42
C GLN A 215 -11.27 10.75 -6.76
N ALA A 216 -12.30 11.61 -6.78
CA ALA A 216 -12.70 12.33 -7.99
C ALA A 216 -11.58 13.21 -8.56
N SER A 217 -10.86 13.92 -7.69
CA SER A 217 -9.73 14.76 -8.08
C SER A 217 -8.57 13.95 -8.67
N ILE A 218 -8.29 12.75 -8.15
CA ILE A 218 -7.21 11.87 -8.60
C ILE A 218 -7.56 11.23 -9.94
N ALA A 219 -8.75 10.64 -10.07
CA ALA A 219 -9.22 10.05 -11.32
C ALA A 219 -9.26 11.08 -12.47
N ALA A 220 -9.68 12.31 -12.19
CA ALA A 220 -9.66 13.39 -13.17
C ALA A 220 -8.24 13.75 -13.66
N LYS A 221 -7.17 13.52 -12.87
CA LYS A 221 -5.78 13.72 -13.35
C LYS A 221 -5.35 12.62 -14.33
N LYS A 222 -5.93 11.42 -14.21
CA LYS A 222 -5.59 10.26 -15.04
C LYS A 222 -6.16 10.42 -16.45
N VAL A 223 -7.39 10.92 -16.55
CA VAL A 223 -8.02 11.15 -17.84
C VAL A 223 -7.50 12.47 -18.40
N ASN A 224 -6.86 12.42 -19.58
CA ASN A 224 -6.50 13.60 -20.37
C ASN A 224 -7.76 14.27 -20.93
N ILE A 225 -8.61 14.80 -20.04
CA ILE A 225 -9.78 15.60 -20.42
C ILE A 225 -9.29 17.01 -20.71
N SER A 226 -9.44 17.44 -21.96
CA SER A 226 -9.16 18.82 -22.35
C SER A 226 -10.05 19.80 -21.58
N GLU A 227 -9.64 21.07 -21.43
CA GLU A 227 -10.47 22.04 -20.71
C GLU A 227 -11.86 22.21 -21.34
N ASP A 228 -11.94 22.19 -22.67
CA ASP A 228 -13.21 22.30 -23.40
C ASP A 228 -14.10 21.08 -23.17
N GLU A 229 -13.54 19.87 -23.23
CA GLU A 229 -14.28 18.64 -22.90
C GLU A 229 -14.76 18.63 -21.44
N ALA A 230 -13.93 19.12 -20.51
CA ALA A 230 -14.29 19.23 -19.10
C ALA A 230 -15.46 20.20 -18.88
N ARG A 231 -15.51 21.32 -19.63
CA ARG A 231 -16.66 22.24 -19.59
C ARG A 231 -17.93 21.59 -20.13
N GLU A 232 -17.84 20.85 -21.23
CA GLU A 232 -18.99 20.15 -21.81
C GLU A 232 -19.52 19.05 -20.88
N LEU A 233 -18.64 18.26 -20.27
CA LEU A 233 -19.01 17.25 -19.27
C LEU A 233 -19.61 17.89 -18.02
N ALA A 234 -19.10 19.04 -17.56
CA ALA A 234 -19.65 19.75 -16.41
C ALA A 234 -21.05 20.33 -16.67
N LYS A 235 -21.34 20.80 -17.89
CA LYS A 235 -22.70 21.21 -18.28
C LYS A 235 -23.67 20.04 -18.22
N ARG A 236 -23.26 18.87 -18.73
CA ARG A 236 -24.06 17.63 -18.66
C ARG A 236 -24.23 17.13 -17.24
N ALA A 237 -23.21 17.23 -16.41
CA ALA A 237 -23.30 16.92 -14.99
C ALA A 237 -24.30 17.82 -14.24
N LEU A 238 -24.41 19.09 -14.64
CA LEU A 238 -25.43 19.99 -14.10
C LEU A 238 -26.84 19.56 -14.51
N GLN A 239 -27.04 19.14 -15.77
CA GLN A 239 -28.31 18.56 -16.22
C GLN A 239 -28.65 17.28 -15.44
N PHE A 240 -27.69 16.37 -15.30
CA PHE A 240 -27.84 15.16 -14.49
C PHE A 240 -28.26 15.49 -13.05
N LYS A 241 -27.64 16.51 -12.43
CA LYS A 241 -28.02 16.97 -11.09
C LYS A 241 -29.45 17.48 -11.02
N ASN A 242 -29.90 18.23 -12.03
CA ASN A 242 -31.27 18.73 -12.09
C ASN A 242 -32.30 17.61 -12.28
N GLU A 243 -31.96 16.58 -13.06
CA GLU A 243 -32.84 15.44 -13.35
C GLU A 243 -32.89 14.41 -12.22
N ARG A 244 -31.72 14.08 -11.64
CA ARG A 244 -31.56 12.98 -10.67
C ARG A 244 -31.50 13.48 -9.22
N GLY A 245 -31.47 14.79 -8.99
CA GLY A 245 -31.36 15.41 -7.67
C GLY A 245 -29.99 15.25 -6.99
N ARG A 246 -29.03 14.56 -7.63
CA ARG A 246 -27.68 14.29 -7.12
C ARG A 246 -26.64 14.51 -8.21
N VAL A 247 -25.41 14.81 -7.81
CA VAL A 247 -24.29 14.90 -8.76
C VAL A 247 -23.92 13.52 -9.32
N PRO A 248 -23.34 13.44 -10.54
CA PRO A 248 -22.79 12.21 -11.07
C PRO A 248 -21.75 11.62 -10.12
N ASP A 249 -21.79 10.30 -9.94
CA ASP A 249 -20.84 9.57 -9.11
C ASP A 249 -19.68 9.06 -9.97
N ILE A 250 -18.45 9.23 -9.48
CA ILE A 250 -17.26 8.74 -10.19
C ILE A 250 -17.06 7.24 -10.05
N ASN A 251 -17.69 6.64 -9.04
CA ASN A 251 -17.70 5.20 -8.84
C ASN A 251 -19.00 4.58 -9.42
N ALA A 252 -19.74 5.32 -10.24
CA ALA A 252 -20.93 4.78 -10.89
C ALA A 252 -20.55 3.62 -11.82
N ALA A 253 -21.33 2.54 -11.77
CA ALA A 253 -21.22 1.44 -12.72
C ALA A 253 -21.54 1.89 -14.16
N ASP A 254 -22.30 2.97 -14.33
CA ASP A 254 -22.56 3.59 -15.62
C ASP A 254 -21.31 4.36 -16.11
N PRO A 255 -20.68 3.95 -17.23
CA PRO A 255 -19.51 4.63 -17.77
C PRO A 255 -19.78 6.10 -18.11
N TRP A 256 -21.02 6.45 -18.46
CA TRP A 256 -21.38 7.82 -18.82
C TRP A 256 -21.47 8.71 -17.58
N GLU A 257 -22.12 8.24 -16.51
CA GLU A 257 -22.14 8.90 -15.21
C GLU A 257 -20.71 9.11 -14.66
N LYS A 258 -19.87 8.08 -14.70
CA LYS A 258 -18.46 8.14 -14.30
C LYS A 258 -17.71 9.21 -15.09
N ARG A 259 -17.85 9.24 -16.42
CA ARG A 259 -17.17 10.23 -17.27
C ARG A 259 -17.65 11.67 -17.02
N MET A 260 -18.93 11.88 -16.71
CA MET A 260 -19.43 13.19 -16.28
C MET A 260 -18.79 13.64 -14.96
N ALA A 261 -18.64 12.73 -13.99
CA ALA A 261 -17.99 13.02 -12.71
C ALA A 261 -16.50 13.37 -12.89
N GLU A 262 -15.77 12.62 -13.72
CA GLU A 262 -14.37 12.91 -14.10
C GLU A 262 -14.23 14.30 -14.72
N GLY A 263 -15.15 14.67 -15.64
CA GLY A 263 -15.15 15.98 -16.29
C GLY A 263 -15.37 17.15 -15.34
N VAL A 264 -16.29 17.02 -14.37
CA VAL A 264 -16.52 18.02 -13.32
C VAL A 264 -15.25 18.23 -12.48
N ALA A 265 -14.60 17.14 -12.08
CA ALA A 265 -13.37 17.20 -11.30
C ALA A 265 -12.20 17.80 -12.11
N ALA A 266 -12.10 17.48 -13.41
CA ALA A 266 -11.11 18.08 -14.31
C ALA A 266 -11.31 19.61 -14.44
N LEU A 267 -12.56 20.06 -14.60
CA LEU A 267 -12.87 21.49 -14.68
C LEU A 267 -12.54 22.22 -13.38
N ALA A 268 -12.86 21.63 -12.23
CA ALA A 268 -12.51 22.19 -10.93
C ALA A 268 -10.99 22.38 -10.77
N ARG A 269 -10.20 21.41 -11.26
CA ARG A 269 -8.73 21.50 -11.30
C ARG A 269 -8.25 22.65 -12.19
N TYR A 270 -8.74 22.78 -13.42
CA TYR A 270 -8.34 23.89 -14.32
C TYR A 270 -8.62 25.26 -13.67
N ARG A 271 -9.80 25.42 -13.05
CA ARG A 271 -10.15 26.65 -12.31
C ARG A 271 -9.22 26.92 -11.12
N ALA A 272 -8.85 25.88 -10.38
CA ALA A 272 -7.91 26.01 -9.27
C ALA A 272 -6.49 26.39 -9.74
N GLN A 273 -6.03 25.84 -10.87
CA GLN A 273 -4.73 26.20 -11.47
C GLN A 273 -4.70 27.65 -11.94
N VAL A 274 -5.74 28.11 -12.63
CA VAL A 274 -5.86 29.53 -13.05
C VAL A 274 -5.85 30.45 -11.84
N LYS A 275 -6.62 30.13 -10.79
CA LYS A 275 -6.65 30.93 -9.56
C LYS A 275 -5.30 30.95 -8.83
N ALA A 276 -4.58 29.82 -8.80
CA ALA A 276 -3.25 29.75 -8.21
C ALA A 276 -2.19 30.52 -9.01
N ALA A 277 -2.29 30.51 -10.35
CA ALA A 277 -1.42 31.31 -11.23
C ALA A 277 -1.65 32.81 -11.05
N GLN A 278 -2.93 33.25 -10.94
CA GLN A 278 -3.29 34.63 -10.66
C GLN A 278 -2.80 35.09 -9.28
N ALA A 279 -2.89 34.24 -8.26
CA ALA A 279 -2.40 34.54 -6.92
C ALA A 279 -0.86 34.68 -6.87
N LYS A 280 -0.11 33.91 -7.65
CA LYS A 280 1.36 34.03 -7.74
C LYS A 280 1.82 35.26 -8.54
N GLY A 281 1.04 35.72 -9.50
CA GLY A 281 1.32 36.95 -10.26
C GLY A 281 1.06 38.24 -9.46
N GLY A 282 0.26 38.18 -8.39
CA GLY A 282 -0.09 39.35 -7.57
C GLY A 282 0.93 39.76 -6.50
N PHE A 283 1.91 38.90 -6.17
CA PHE A 283 2.97 39.20 -5.18
C PHE A 283 4.28 39.66 -5.82
N GLY A 284 4.30 39.92 -7.14
CA GLY A 284 5.50 40.34 -7.88
C GLY A 284 5.57 41.82 -8.24
N ASN A 285 4.53 42.62 -7.94
CA ASN A 285 4.52 44.07 -8.16
C ASN A 285 4.06 44.76 -6.87
N GLY A 286 5.02 45.03 -5.99
CA GLY A 286 4.88 45.82 -4.77
C GLY A 286 6.24 46.28 -4.31
#